data_AF-A0A0B0PUL2-F1
#
_entry.id   AF-A0A0B0PUL2-F1
#
_cell.length_a   1.000
_cell.length_b   1.000
_cell.length_c   1.000
_cell.angle_alpha   90.00
_cell.angle_beta   90.00
_cell.angle_gamma   90.00
#
_symmetry.space_group_name_H-M   'P 1'
#
loop_
_entity.id
_entity.type
_entity.pdbx_description
1 polymer ?
#
loop_
_entity_poly.entity_id
_entity_poly.type
_entity_poly.pdbx_seq_one_letter_code
_entity_poly.pdbx_strand_id
1 'polypeptide(L)'
;MFLGLQIKVEEFFNLFFSDNAVNFIESFHRRCGDKEFKCSSWCPHDKFGHVRDVSFQHPIKIYFGAKFGSCQEAQKFRIYRNSHLVIETSQGISDVPYGDYFRVEVQARPELP
;
A
#
# COMPACT_ATOMS: atom_id res chain seq x y z
N MET A 1 15.50 4.88 11.27
CA MET A 1 16.44 4.25 10.31
C MET A 1 16.05 4.76 8.94
N PHE A 2 16.88 5.62 8.34
CA PHE A 2 16.66 6.07 6.97
C PHE A 2 17.14 4.96 6.04
N LEU A 3 16.22 4.34 5.30
CA LEU A 3 16.61 3.50 4.16
C LEU A 3 16.93 4.46 3.01
N GLY A 4 18.17 4.94 2.97
CA GLY A 4 18.67 5.79 1.89
C GLY A 4 18.81 4.96 0.61
N LEU A 5 17.77 4.95 -0.22
CA LEU A 5 17.82 4.39 -1.56
C LEU A 5 18.46 5.42 -2.51
N GLN A 6 19.58 5.08 -3.15
CA GLN A 6 20.23 5.93 -4.15
C GLN A 6 19.55 5.78 -5.52
N ILE A 7 18.27 6.12 -5.62
CA ILE A 7 17.50 6.10 -6.88
C ILE A 7 16.64 7.36 -7.01
N LYS A 8 16.28 7.74 -8.24
CA LYS A 8 15.40 8.90 -8.47
C LYS A 8 13.97 8.60 -8.02
N VAL A 9 13.21 9.63 -7.63
CA VAL A 9 11.81 9.48 -7.19
C VAL A 9 10.92 8.81 -8.24
N GLU A 10 11.11 9.16 -9.52
CA GLU A 10 10.36 8.55 -10.62
C GLU A 10 10.67 7.05 -10.76
N GLU A 11 11.94 6.68 -10.60
CA GLU A 11 12.37 5.29 -10.65
C GLU A 11 11.83 4.50 -9.45
N PHE A 12 11.89 5.08 -8.25
CA PHE A 12 11.26 4.52 -7.06
C PHE A 12 9.75 4.28 -7.28
N PHE A 13 9.02 5.27 -7.80
CA PHE A 13 7.60 5.12 -8.10
C PHE A 13 7.36 3.99 -9.11
N ASN A 14 8.15 3.96 -10.19
CA ASN A 14 8.00 2.95 -11.24
C ASN A 14 8.27 1.54 -10.73
N LEU A 15 9.25 1.35 -9.86
CA LEU A 15 9.62 0.04 -9.31
C LEU A 15 8.63 -0.49 -8.27
N PHE A 16 8.04 0.38 -7.46
CA PHE A 16 7.29 -0.05 -6.26
C PHE A 16 5.79 0.25 -6.30
N PHE A 17 5.36 1.29 -7.03
CA PHE A 17 3.99 1.79 -6.94
C PHE A 17 3.25 1.82 -8.27
N SER A 18 3.93 1.97 -9.42
CA SER A 18 3.26 2.04 -10.72
C SER A 18 2.44 0.79 -11.05
N ASP A 19 1.56 0.88 -12.06
CA ASP A 19 0.81 -0.29 -12.56
C ASP A 19 1.74 -1.37 -13.14
N ASN A 20 2.91 -0.97 -13.65
CA ASN A 20 3.94 -1.91 -14.12
C ASN A 20 4.60 -2.69 -12.97
N ALA A 21 4.52 -2.17 -11.73
CA ALA A 21 5.07 -2.81 -10.54
C ALA A 21 4.16 -3.89 -9.93
N VAL A 22 2.94 -4.12 -10.46
CA VAL A 22 1.96 -5.07 -9.89
C VAL A 22 2.56 -6.46 -9.63
N ASN A 23 3.39 -6.98 -10.55
CA ASN A 23 4.04 -8.27 -10.36
C ASN A 23 5.01 -8.29 -9.17
N PHE A 24 5.73 -7.18 -8.96
CA PHE A 24 6.61 -7.03 -7.79
C PHE A 24 5.77 -6.95 -6.50
N ILE A 25 4.69 -6.16 -6.51
CA ILE A 25 3.79 -5.97 -5.36
C ILE A 25 3.13 -7.30 -4.98
N GLU A 26 2.58 -8.04 -5.94
CA GLU A 26 2.00 -9.36 -5.70
C GLU A 26 3.04 -10.34 -5.14
N SER A 27 4.26 -10.35 -5.70
CA SER A 27 5.35 -11.18 -5.20
C SER A 27 5.76 -10.80 -3.77
N PHE A 28 5.72 -9.52 -3.43
CA PHE A 28 5.96 -9.03 -2.08
C PHE A 28 4.89 -9.53 -1.10
N HIS A 29 3.61 -9.35 -1.41
CA HIS A 29 2.49 -9.86 -0.61
C HIS A 29 2.58 -11.38 -0.40
N ARG A 30 2.91 -12.12 -1.47
CA ARG A 30 3.10 -13.58 -1.37
C ARG A 30 4.24 -13.96 -0.41
N ARG A 31 5.35 -13.21 -0.39
CA ARG A 31 6.45 -13.43 0.57
C ARG A 31 6.06 -13.09 2.01
N CYS A 32 5.13 -12.15 2.20
CA CYS A 32 4.53 -11.85 3.50
C CYS A 32 3.54 -12.94 3.97
N GLY A 33 3.20 -13.90 3.10
CA GLY A 33 2.21 -14.95 3.37
C GLY A 33 0.79 -14.55 3.02
N ASP A 34 0.61 -13.39 2.38
CA ASP A 34 -0.70 -12.87 2.01
C ASP A 34 -1.35 -13.71 0.92
N LYS A 35 -2.68 -13.73 0.93
CA LYS A 35 -3.50 -14.45 -0.04
C LYS A 35 -4.51 -13.52 -0.70
N GLU A 36 -5.06 -13.98 -1.82
CA GLU A 36 -6.15 -13.30 -2.53
C GLU A 36 -5.84 -11.83 -2.87
N PHE A 37 -4.57 -11.54 -3.16
CA PHE A 37 -4.13 -10.20 -3.54
C PHE A 37 -4.86 -9.73 -4.80
N LYS A 38 -5.43 -8.53 -4.72
CA LYS A 38 -6.01 -7.79 -5.84
C LYS A 38 -5.55 -6.34 -5.75
N CYS A 39 -5.26 -5.75 -6.90
CA CYS A 39 -4.86 -4.36 -7.03
C CYS A 39 -5.52 -3.79 -8.29
N SER A 40 -6.26 -2.69 -8.14
CA SER A 40 -6.73 -1.96 -9.31
C SER A 40 -5.57 -1.17 -9.93
N SER A 41 -5.72 -0.81 -11.21
CA SER A 41 -4.87 0.21 -11.81
C SER A 41 -5.08 1.56 -11.13
N TRP A 42 -4.08 2.44 -11.20
CA TRP A 42 -4.23 3.82 -10.79
C TRP A 42 -5.26 4.55 -11.67
N CYS A 43 -6.16 5.29 -11.04
CA CYS A 43 -7.09 6.18 -11.73
C CYS A 43 -6.94 7.62 -11.23
N PRO A 44 -7.10 8.63 -12.11
CA PRO A 44 -7.13 10.02 -11.70
C PRO A 44 -8.29 10.30 -10.74
N HIS A 45 -8.07 11.17 -9.76
CA HIS A 45 -9.08 11.58 -8.80
C HIS A 45 -8.95 13.07 -8.47
N ASP A 46 -10.00 13.84 -8.72
CA ASP A 46 -10.03 15.32 -8.66
C ASP A 46 -9.39 15.91 -7.40
N LYS A 47 -9.72 15.33 -6.24
CA LYS A 47 -9.18 15.80 -4.95
C LYS A 47 -7.85 15.16 -4.55
N PHE A 48 -7.56 13.94 -4.96
CA PHE A 48 -6.49 13.13 -4.35
C PHE A 48 -5.28 12.94 -5.27
N GLY A 49 -5.35 13.41 -6.52
CA GLY A 49 -4.31 13.15 -7.53
C GLY A 49 -4.64 11.86 -8.24
N HIS A 50 -4.12 10.74 -7.73
CA HIS A 50 -4.46 9.41 -8.21
C HIS A 50 -4.83 8.49 -7.05
N VAL A 51 -5.73 7.56 -7.29
CA VAL A 51 -6.15 6.56 -6.31
C VAL A 51 -6.17 5.16 -6.92
N ARG A 52 -6.01 4.15 -6.09
CA ARG A 52 -6.29 2.76 -6.42
C ARG A 52 -6.71 1.99 -5.18
N ASP A 53 -7.38 0.88 -5.39
CA ASP A 53 -7.79 -0.03 -4.31
C ASP A 53 -6.93 -1.29 -4.33
N VAL A 54 -6.52 -1.72 -3.13
CA VAL A 54 -5.76 -2.94 -2.88
C VAL A 54 -6.49 -3.77 -1.84
N SER A 55 -6.59 -5.08 -2.05
CA SER A 55 -7.16 -6.00 -1.07
C SER A 55 -6.37 -7.28 -0.99
N PHE A 56 -6.21 -7.81 0.21
CA PHE A 56 -5.51 -9.08 0.47
C PHE A 56 -5.91 -9.65 1.83
N GLN A 57 -5.60 -10.92 2.07
CA GLN A 57 -5.74 -11.57 3.36
C GLN A 57 -4.38 -11.77 4.00
N HIS A 58 -4.13 -11.13 5.16
CA HIS A 58 -2.87 -11.23 5.89
C HIS A 58 -2.94 -12.33 6.95
N PRO A 59 -1.94 -13.21 7.09
CA PRO A 59 -1.89 -14.18 8.18
C PRO A 59 -1.86 -13.49 9.54
N ILE A 60 -2.77 -13.85 10.44
CA ILE A 60 -2.81 -13.32 11.80
C ILE A 60 -2.51 -14.42 12.81
N LYS A 61 -1.65 -14.11 13.79
CA LYS A 61 -1.31 -15.01 14.89
C LYS A 61 -2.15 -14.66 16.12
N ILE A 62 -3.42 -15.07 16.09
CA ILE A 62 -4.32 -14.98 17.24
C ILE A 62 -4.63 -16.37 17.79
N TYR A 63 -4.76 -16.49 19.12
CA TYR A 63 -4.90 -17.78 19.80
C TYR A 63 -6.27 -18.42 19.58
N PHE A 64 -7.30 -17.59 19.39
CA PHE A 64 -8.67 -17.97 19.06
C PHE A 64 -9.23 -17.00 18.02
N GLY A 65 -9.79 -17.49 16.91
CA GLY A 65 -10.41 -16.67 15.88
C GLY A 65 -9.97 -17.03 14.46
N ALA A 66 -10.18 -16.10 13.53
CA ALA A 66 -9.78 -16.25 12.14
C ALA A 66 -8.25 -16.43 12.01
N LYS A 67 -7.81 -17.20 11.01
CA LYS A 67 -6.37 -17.40 10.72
C LYS A 67 -5.80 -16.28 9.84
N PHE A 68 -6.68 -15.51 9.20
CA PHE A 68 -6.35 -14.42 8.30
C PHE A 68 -7.25 -13.23 8.62
N GLY A 69 -6.68 -12.02 8.57
CA GLY A 69 -7.42 -10.76 8.59
C GLY A 69 -7.58 -10.25 7.16
N SER A 70 -8.77 -9.79 6.79
CA SER A 70 -8.99 -9.23 5.45
C SER A 70 -8.67 -7.74 5.44
N CYS A 71 -7.71 -7.34 4.61
CA CYS A 71 -7.26 -5.97 4.45
C CYS A 71 -7.92 -5.35 3.21
N GLN A 72 -8.51 -4.17 3.39
CA GLN A 72 -8.99 -3.31 2.30
C GLN A 72 -8.30 -1.97 2.42
N GLU A 73 -7.50 -1.62 1.41
CA GLU A 73 -6.62 -0.46 1.42
C GLU A 73 -6.93 0.44 0.23
N ALA A 74 -7.19 1.72 0.51
CA ALA A 74 -7.23 2.77 -0.49
C ALA A 74 -5.84 3.45 -0.52
N GLN A 75 -5.15 3.36 -1.65
CA GLN A 75 -3.88 4.02 -1.87
C GLN A 75 -4.08 5.29 -2.69
N LYS A 76 -3.33 6.33 -2.35
CA LYS A 76 -3.37 7.64 -3.01
C LYS A 76 -1.95 8.10 -3.25
N PHE A 77 -1.69 8.75 -4.38
CA PHE A 77 -0.42 9.45 -4.56
C PHE A 77 -0.59 10.80 -5.23
N ARG A 78 0.35 11.69 -4.91
CA ARG A 78 0.53 12.99 -5.54
C ARG A 78 2.00 13.24 -5.82
N ILE A 79 2.25 13.79 -7.01
CA ILE A 79 3.57 14.29 -7.40
C ILE A 79 3.49 15.81 -7.39
N TYR A 80 4.34 16.44 -6.57
CA TYR A 80 4.42 17.89 -6.46
C TYR A 80 5.57 18.44 -7.30
N ARG A 81 5.57 19.78 -7.50
CA ARG A 81 6.69 20.50 -8.13
C ARG A 81 7.97 20.18 -7.34
N ASN A 82 9.07 19.91 -8.04
CA ASN A 82 10.36 19.40 -7.51
C ASN A 82 10.43 17.89 -7.28
N SER A 83 9.60 17.11 -7.98
CA SER A 83 9.62 15.64 -7.92
C SER A 83 9.41 15.06 -6.52
N HIS A 84 8.69 15.79 -5.65
CA HIS A 84 8.30 15.27 -4.35
C HIS A 84 7.10 14.35 -4.52
N LEU A 85 7.27 13.09 -4.15
CA LEU A 85 6.22 12.08 -4.15
C LEU A 85 5.65 11.93 -2.74
N VAL A 86 4.34 12.00 -2.64
CA VAL A 86 3.62 11.66 -1.41
C VAL A 86 2.70 10.50 -1.73
N ILE A 87 2.83 9.42 -0.98
CA ILE A 87 1.95 8.25 -1.03
C ILE A 87 1.23 8.16 0.31
N GLU A 88 -0.09 8.02 0.26
CA GLU A 88 -0.96 7.90 1.43
C GLU A 88 -1.79 6.63 1.29
N THR A 89 -1.90 5.85 2.36
CA THR A 89 -2.73 4.66 2.37
C THR A 89 -3.65 4.68 3.58
N SER A 90 -4.91 4.28 3.37
CA SER A 90 -5.94 4.13 4.39
C SER A 90 -6.42 2.68 4.35
N GLN A 91 -6.08 1.90 5.37
CA GLN A 91 -6.41 0.48 5.44
C GLN A 91 -7.45 0.19 6.54
N GLY A 92 -8.53 -0.49 6.15
CA GLY A 92 -9.42 -1.20 7.07
C GLY A 92 -9.02 -2.67 7.17
N ILE A 93 -9.15 -3.25 8.36
CA ILE A 93 -8.83 -4.67 8.61
C ILE A 93 -10.03 -5.32 9.29
N SER A 94 -10.67 -6.28 8.61
CA SER A 94 -11.73 -7.11 9.19
C SER A 94 -11.17 -8.42 9.74
N ASP A 95 -12.01 -9.17 10.44
CA ASP A 95 -11.70 -10.51 10.97
C ASP A 95 -10.59 -10.50 12.05
N VAL A 96 -10.32 -9.32 12.62
CA VAL A 96 -9.48 -9.10 13.79
C VAL A 96 -10.32 -8.50 14.92
N PRO A 97 -9.95 -8.73 16.19
CA PRO A 97 -10.62 -8.09 17.32
C PRO A 97 -10.65 -6.56 17.16
N TYR A 98 -11.83 -5.96 17.35
CA TYR A 98 -12.05 -4.52 17.23
C TYR A 98 -11.72 -3.93 15.85
N GLY A 99 -11.72 -4.73 14.78
CA GLY A 99 -11.41 -4.24 13.42
C GLY A 99 -12.33 -3.13 12.92
N ASP A 100 -13.53 -3.00 13.51
CA ASP A 100 -14.49 -1.92 13.26
C ASP A 100 -14.21 -0.62 14.06
N TYR A 101 -13.28 -0.64 15.03
CA TYR A 101 -12.97 0.49 15.90
C TYR A 101 -11.78 1.32 15.41
N PHE A 102 -11.04 0.85 14.40
CA PHE A 102 -9.85 1.55 13.91
C PHE A 102 -9.66 1.46 12.40
N ARG A 103 -8.84 2.38 11.89
CA ARG A 103 -8.25 2.34 10.55
C ARG A 103 -6.77 2.64 10.68
N VAL A 104 -5.98 2.09 9.78
CA VAL A 104 -4.54 2.32 9.73
C VAL A 104 -4.24 3.29 8.60
N GLU A 105 -3.66 4.44 8.94
CA GLU A 105 -3.23 5.45 7.98
C GLU A 105 -1.70 5.45 7.89
N VAL A 106 -1.16 5.41 6.67
CA VAL A 106 0.27 5.49 6.41
C VAL A 106 0.54 6.61 5.42
N GLN A 107 1.50 7.47 5.72
CA GLN A 107 2.01 8.46 4.80
C GLN A 107 3.50 8.22 4.55
N ALA A 108 3.85 7.90 3.31
CA ALA A 108 5.22 7.74 2.87
C ALA A 108 5.64 8.96 2.03
N ARG A 109 6.80 9.52 2.38
CA ARG A 109 7.47 10.60 1.65
C ARG A 109 8.88 10.12 1.36
N PRO A 110 9.13 9.51 0.21
CA PRO A 110 10.48 9.07 -0.15
C PRO A 110 11.38 10.31 -0.28
N GLU A 111 12.23 10.52 0.72
CA GLU A 111 13.34 11.47 0.65
C GLU A 111 14.47 10.76 -0.10
N LEU A 112 14.57 11.07 -1.38
CA LEU A 112 15.58 10.51 -2.28
C LEU A 112 16.58 11.63 -2.63
N PRO A 113 17.88 11.30 -2.72
CA PRO A 113 18.96 12.28 -2.88
C PRO A 113 18.87 13.10 -4.17
#